data_AF-K1UAT3-F1
#
_entry.id   AF-K1UAT3-F1
#
_cell.length_a   1.000
_cell.length_b   1.000
_cell.length_c   1.000
_cell.angle_alpha   90.00
_cell.angle_beta   90.00
_cell.angle_gamma   90.00
#
_symmetry.space_group_name_H-M   'P 1'
#
loop_
_entity.id
_entity.type
_entity.pdbx_description
1 polymer ?
#
loop_
_entity_poly.entity_id
_entity_poly.type
_entity_poly.pdbx_seq_one_letter_code
_entity_poly.pdbx_strand_id
1 'polypeptide(L)'
;TRYGCCASYWTVITRQKKKVCIFFNSTDTTLSLIQTLKLQGRCKVFCSEKSVRKLKREGFSDVSDNLTELAEINFFTSRFYSAVDIKLDYQPNVIILTDVYHAPYSMIDPQTEVVQAIGRFRNGVARIHHVTNTCNILSCLSRETLFEQLGSKEIIYNKVAAIPTANDIEKSALLEAMAGMDYTRFITREGKRNWFMWDNAWEDEKIRAYYKYPDAIEAAYQTAPFHVNIVPYEQPVSDEDRLRRKQAKLKSTKELWREVIGQLDKLKAANPNTEPSYILEELGEECATMVRAHTILGAKRIEALGYDRRRIEAALGSVEENQLLTSEKMQQAVYGRFHTDDIVPVNEVNAYMRQLISDHGIPFEGRVDRKVIGLFFELEECKKNQARAFKFGKKKYEF
;
A
#
# COMPACT_ATOMS: atom_id res chain seq x y z
N THR A 1 -8.21 11.27 4.10
CA THR A 1 -9.63 11.20 4.33
C THR A 1 -10.22 10.17 3.40
N ARG A 2 -9.57 9.00 3.22
CA ARG A 2 -9.97 7.69 2.63
C ARG A 2 -9.02 7.22 1.52
N TYR A 3 -8.08 6.33 1.86
CA TYR A 3 -7.07 5.78 0.96
C TYR A 3 -6.03 6.81 0.44
N GLY A 4 -4.78 6.76 0.92
CA GLY A 4 -3.77 7.80 0.60
C GLY A 4 -3.54 8.04 -0.90
N CYS A 5 -3.30 6.96 -1.65
CA CYS A 5 -3.29 7.00 -3.13
C CYS A 5 -4.51 6.31 -3.74
N CYS A 6 -4.64 4.98 -3.64
CA CYS A 6 -5.55 4.26 -4.56
C CYS A 6 -7.02 4.63 -4.49
N ALA A 7 -7.60 4.96 -3.34
CA ALA A 7 -9.04 5.27 -3.28
C ALA A 7 -9.46 6.69 -2.89
N SER A 8 -8.50 7.58 -2.63
CA SER A 8 -8.62 8.99 -3.02
C SER A 8 -8.70 9.06 -4.54
N TYR A 9 -7.78 8.38 -5.25
CA TYR A 9 -7.82 8.24 -6.71
C TYR A 9 -9.10 7.56 -7.18
N TRP A 10 -9.51 6.42 -6.62
CA TRP A 10 -10.76 5.73 -6.97
C TRP A 10 -11.97 6.64 -6.78
N THR A 11 -12.12 7.30 -5.62
CA THR A 11 -13.26 8.18 -5.36
C THR A 11 -13.29 9.33 -6.37
N VAL A 12 -12.13 9.93 -6.68
CA VAL A 12 -12.05 11.02 -7.65
C VAL A 12 -12.26 10.53 -9.07
N ILE A 13 -11.75 9.35 -9.46
CA ILE A 13 -11.82 8.79 -10.82
C ILE A 13 -13.22 8.21 -11.10
N THR A 14 -13.78 7.41 -10.19
CA THR A 14 -15.07 6.71 -10.40
C THR A 14 -16.30 7.59 -10.23
N ARG A 15 -16.18 8.73 -9.52
CA ARG A 15 -17.28 9.72 -9.46
C ARG A 15 -17.41 10.56 -10.72
N GLN A 16 -16.50 10.42 -11.69
CA GLN A 16 -16.57 11.18 -12.93
C GLN A 16 -17.56 10.52 -13.90
N LYS A 17 -18.55 11.30 -14.34
CA LYS A 17 -19.52 10.88 -15.38
C LYS A 17 -19.02 11.10 -16.81
N LYS A 18 -17.89 11.79 -16.99
CA LYS A 18 -17.27 12.11 -18.28
C LYS A 18 -15.92 11.40 -18.40
N LYS A 19 -15.44 11.23 -19.64
CA LYS A 19 -14.09 10.71 -19.93
C LYS A 19 -13.03 11.49 -19.12
N VAL A 20 -12.08 10.74 -18.57
CA VAL A 20 -11.09 11.23 -17.62
C VAL A 20 -9.69 11.20 -18.24
N CYS A 21 -8.95 12.28 -18.07
CA CYS A 21 -7.54 12.40 -18.44
C CYS A 21 -6.70 12.56 -17.17
N ILE A 22 -5.75 11.66 -16.96
CA ILE A 22 -4.96 11.54 -15.75
C ILE A 22 -3.50 11.81 -16.10
N PHE A 23 -2.91 12.87 -15.57
CA PHE A 23 -1.48 13.12 -15.68
C PHE A 23 -0.76 12.50 -14.50
N PHE A 24 0.10 11.53 -14.76
CA PHE A 24 0.89 10.86 -13.74
C PHE A 24 2.24 10.41 -14.30
N ASN A 25 3.32 11.03 -13.84
CA ASN A 25 4.66 10.80 -14.37
C ASN A 25 5.35 9.57 -13.75
N SER A 26 4.66 8.43 -13.75
CA SER A 26 5.22 7.12 -13.37
C SER A 26 4.46 5.99 -14.05
N THR A 27 5.12 5.28 -14.96
CA THR A 27 4.47 4.16 -15.69
C THR A 27 4.25 2.95 -14.80
N ASP A 28 5.16 2.72 -13.85
CA ASP A 28 5.14 1.55 -12.98
C ASP A 28 4.00 1.69 -11.95
N THR A 29 3.89 2.90 -11.37
CA THR A 29 2.81 3.22 -10.45
C THR A 29 1.46 3.32 -11.19
N THR A 30 1.45 3.79 -12.44
CA THR A 30 0.26 3.76 -13.30
C THR A 30 -0.24 2.33 -13.50
N LEU A 31 0.64 1.39 -13.86
CA LEU A 31 0.27 -0.01 -14.05
C LEU A 31 -0.28 -0.62 -12.74
N SER A 32 0.40 -0.37 -11.63
CA SER A 32 -0.07 -0.80 -10.30
C SER A 32 -1.47 -0.25 -10.00
N LEU A 33 -1.72 1.02 -10.31
CA LEU A 33 -3.01 1.66 -10.07
C LEU A 33 -4.11 1.08 -10.95
N ILE A 34 -3.83 0.82 -12.24
CA ILE A 34 -4.76 0.14 -13.15
C ILE A 34 -5.15 -1.23 -12.61
N GLN A 35 -4.18 -1.99 -12.11
CA GLN A 35 -4.42 -3.32 -11.56
C GLN A 35 -5.24 -3.28 -10.27
N THR A 36 -4.86 -2.42 -9.33
CA THR A 36 -5.56 -2.28 -8.05
C THR A 36 -7.00 -1.80 -8.24
N LEU A 37 -7.21 -0.87 -9.17
CA LEU A 37 -8.53 -0.30 -9.45
C LEU A 37 -9.32 -1.09 -10.50
N LYS A 38 -8.80 -2.22 -10.98
CA LYS A 38 -9.44 -3.08 -11.98
C LYS A 38 -9.93 -2.31 -13.22
N LEU A 39 -9.08 -1.41 -13.73
CA LEU A 39 -9.39 -0.53 -14.87
C LEU A 39 -9.05 -1.13 -16.24
N GLN A 40 -8.63 -2.39 -16.30
CA GLN A 40 -8.25 -3.08 -17.54
C GLN A 40 -9.42 -3.06 -18.55
N GLY A 41 -9.11 -2.79 -19.82
CA GLY A 41 -10.10 -2.68 -20.89
C GLY A 41 -10.91 -1.38 -20.91
N ARG A 42 -10.80 -0.52 -19.88
CA ARG A 42 -11.44 0.80 -19.81
C ARG A 42 -10.45 1.96 -19.83
N CYS A 43 -9.15 1.65 -19.75
CA CYS A 43 -8.11 2.66 -19.69
C CYS A 43 -7.08 2.51 -20.81
N LYS A 44 -6.39 3.62 -21.11
CA LYS A 44 -5.30 3.68 -22.07
C LYS A 44 -4.14 4.51 -21.52
N VAL A 45 -2.91 4.09 -21.77
CA VAL A 45 -1.71 4.78 -21.29
C VAL A 45 -0.94 5.40 -22.45
N PHE A 46 -0.66 6.68 -22.37
CA PHE A 46 0.13 7.45 -23.32
C PHE A 46 1.49 7.81 -22.70
N CYS A 47 2.57 7.19 -23.18
CA CYS A 47 3.91 7.36 -22.61
C CYS A 47 5.05 7.31 -23.65
N SER A 48 6.31 7.36 -23.21
CA SER A 48 7.45 7.27 -24.14
C SER A 48 7.51 5.92 -24.86
N GLU A 49 8.07 5.86 -26.06
CA GLU A 49 8.23 4.59 -26.80
C GLU A 49 8.94 3.51 -25.96
N LYS A 50 9.99 3.90 -25.23
CA LYS A 50 10.70 3.03 -24.28
C LYS A 50 9.75 2.45 -23.23
N SER A 51 8.87 3.29 -22.68
CA SER A 51 7.86 2.89 -21.70
C SER A 51 6.75 2.02 -22.30
N VAL A 52 6.33 2.26 -23.55
CA VAL A 52 5.38 1.40 -24.28
C VAL A 52 5.94 -0.03 -24.35
N ARG A 53 7.20 -0.17 -24.79
CA ARG A 53 7.87 -1.48 -24.88
C ARG A 53 8.01 -2.15 -23.50
N LYS A 54 8.16 -1.37 -22.42
CA LYS A 54 8.18 -1.89 -21.05
C LYS A 54 6.80 -2.44 -20.65
N LEU A 55 5.75 -1.62 -20.76
CA LEU A 55 4.40 -1.99 -20.34
C LEU A 55 3.84 -3.19 -21.13
N LYS A 56 4.14 -3.28 -22.43
CA LYS A 56 3.78 -4.46 -23.24
C LYS A 56 4.43 -5.75 -22.75
N ARG A 57 5.70 -5.69 -22.30
CA ARG A 57 6.39 -6.86 -21.70
C ARG A 57 5.80 -7.24 -20.35
N GLU A 58 5.23 -6.29 -19.63
CA GLU A 58 4.51 -6.50 -18.38
C GLU A 58 3.04 -6.91 -18.59
N GLY A 59 2.64 -7.19 -19.84
CA GLY A 59 1.31 -7.72 -20.19
C GLY A 59 0.23 -6.66 -20.39
N PHE A 60 0.56 -5.37 -20.43
CA PHE A 60 -0.41 -4.30 -20.67
C PHE A 60 -0.34 -3.81 -22.13
N SER A 61 -1.39 -4.11 -22.91
CA SER A 61 -1.45 -3.83 -24.36
C SER A 61 -2.04 -2.47 -24.71
N ASP A 62 -2.90 -1.90 -23.87
CA ASP A 62 -3.61 -0.64 -24.11
C ASP A 62 -2.73 0.59 -23.88
N VAL A 63 -1.58 0.61 -24.55
CA VAL A 63 -0.52 1.60 -24.39
C VAL A 63 -0.04 2.11 -25.75
N SER A 64 0.19 3.43 -25.84
CA SER A 64 0.65 4.08 -27.06
C SER A 64 1.65 5.19 -26.77
N ASP A 65 2.52 5.46 -27.73
CA ASP A 65 3.45 6.60 -27.72
C ASP A 65 2.95 7.78 -28.56
N ASN A 66 1.77 7.63 -29.18
CA ASN A 66 1.10 8.64 -29.98
C ASN A 66 -0.33 8.86 -29.49
N LEU A 67 -0.83 10.09 -29.58
CA LEU A 67 -2.21 10.39 -29.23
C LEU A 67 -3.13 9.75 -30.28
N THR A 68 -3.83 8.71 -29.85
CA THR A 68 -4.83 7.98 -30.64
C THR A 68 -6.18 8.12 -29.95
N GLU A 69 -7.20 7.41 -30.41
CA GLU A 69 -8.52 7.46 -29.80
C GLU A 69 -8.45 7.24 -28.27
N LEU A 70 -9.10 8.15 -27.53
CA LEU A 70 -9.13 8.16 -26.08
C LEU A 70 -10.15 7.15 -25.55
N ALA A 71 -9.72 6.34 -24.59
CA ALA A 71 -10.56 5.45 -23.81
C ALA A 71 -11.42 6.24 -22.81
N GLU A 72 -12.15 5.53 -21.94
CA GLU A 72 -12.89 6.15 -20.84
C GLU A 72 -11.94 6.86 -19.86
N ILE A 73 -10.81 6.22 -19.54
CA ILE A 73 -9.77 6.73 -18.65
C ILE A 73 -8.44 6.75 -19.39
N ASN A 74 -7.74 7.87 -19.40
CA ASN A 74 -6.51 8.03 -20.18
C ASN A 74 -5.38 8.52 -19.29
N PHE A 75 -4.29 7.78 -19.19
CA PHE A 75 -3.10 8.17 -18.42
C PHE A 75 -2.06 8.80 -19.34
N PHE A 76 -1.44 9.89 -18.90
CA PHE A 76 -0.45 10.66 -19.63
C PHE A 76 0.79 10.87 -18.76
N THR A 77 1.97 10.56 -19.31
CA THR A 77 3.26 10.89 -18.68
C THR A 77 3.83 12.22 -19.21
N SER A 78 4.92 12.71 -18.63
CA SER A 78 5.50 14.03 -18.94
C SER A 78 5.75 14.34 -20.42
N ARG A 79 6.04 13.33 -21.26
CA ARG A 79 6.15 13.48 -22.73
C ARG A 79 4.92 14.13 -23.37
N PHE A 80 3.73 13.91 -22.81
CA PHE A 80 2.48 14.46 -23.32
C PHE A 80 2.14 15.83 -22.71
N TYR A 81 2.97 16.39 -21.83
CA TYR A 81 2.74 17.70 -21.22
C TYR A 81 3.10 18.85 -22.18
N SER A 82 4.07 18.63 -23.09
CA SER A 82 4.70 19.71 -23.86
C SER A 82 4.51 19.64 -25.39
N ALA A 83 4.13 18.48 -25.95
CA ALA A 83 4.26 18.24 -27.40
C ALA A 83 2.96 17.98 -28.18
N VAL A 84 1.79 17.91 -27.52
CA VAL A 84 0.56 17.45 -28.20
C VAL A 84 -0.64 18.33 -27.84
N ASP A 85 -1.30 18.87 -28.87
CA ASP A 85 -2.60 19.54 -28.73
C ASP A 85 -3.72 18.48 -28.67
N ILE A 86 -4.49 18.49 -27.59
CA ILE A 86 -5.60 17.57 -27.39
C ILE A 86 -6.88 18.31 -27.80
N LYS A 87 -7.35 18.01 -29.02
CA LYS A 87 -8.60 18.54 -29.58
C LYS A 87 -9.71 17.51 -29.38
N LEU A 88 -10.53 17.74 -28.37
CA LEU A 88 -11.71 16.92 -28.07
C LEU A 88 -12.95 17.74 -28.33
N ASP A 89 -13.95 17.14 -28.97
CA ASP A 89 -15.29 17.71 -29.15
C ASP A 89 -16.08 17.84 -27.84
N TYR A 90 -15.52 17.36 -26.72
CA TYR A 90 -16.04 17.50 -25.38
C TYR A 90 -14.98 18.01 -24.39
N GLN A 91 -15.43 18.49 -23.23
CA GLN A 91 -14.55 18.87 -22.12
C GLN A 91 -14.35 17.71 -21.14
N PRO A 92 -13.13 17.13 -21.03
CA PRO A 92 -12.85 16.03 -20.10
C PRO A 92 -12.70 16.53 -18.66
N ASN A 93 -12.75 15.60 -17.71
CA ASN A 93 -12.22 15.84 -16.37
C ASN A 93 -10.73 15.54 -16.35
N VAL A 94 -9.93 16.47 -15.83
CA VAL A 94 -8.48 16.32 -15.71
C VAL A 94 -8.13 16.03 -14.26
N ILE A 95 -7.31 15.01 -14.06
CA ILE A 95 -6.77 14.63 -12.76
C ILE A 95 -5.25 14.67 -12.88
N ILE A 96 -4.60 15.35 -11.95
CA ILE A 96 -3.15 15.38 -11.80
C ILE A 96 -2.84 14.54 -10.57
N LEU A 97 -1.94 13.58 -10.73
CA LEU A 97 -1.53 12.70 -9.65
C LEU A 97 -0.06 12.92 -9.33
N THR A 98 0.21 13.07 -8.04
CA THR A 98 1.58 13.10 -7.51
C THR A 98 1.65 12.19 -6.30
N ASP A 99 2.59 11.25 -6.30
CA ASP A 99 2.87 10.36 -5.17
C ASP A 99 4.35 10.47 -4.80
N VAL A 100 4.63 11.26 -3.76
CA VAL A 100 5.97 11.56 -3.28
C VAL A 100 6.69 10.32 -2.72
N TYR A 101 5.95 9.33 -2.23
CA TYR A 101 6.53 8.12 -1.63
C TYR A 101 6.88 7.06 -2.67
N HIS A 102 5.95 6.74 -3.58
CA HIS A 102 6.13 5.65 -4.54
C HIS A 102 6.69 6.12 -5.89
N ALA A 103 6.46 7.38 -6.24
CA ALA A 103 6.89 7.95 -7.51
C ALA A 103 7.40 9.38 -7.29
N PRO A 104 8.56 9.59 -6.65
CA PRO A 104 9.09 10.94 -6.42
C PRO A 104 9.18 11.77 -7.71
N TYR A 105 9.48 11.14 -8.85
CA TYR A 105 9.51 11.78 -10.17
C TYR A 105 8.13 12.23 -10.72
N SER A 106 7.05 11.95 -10.00
CA SER A 106 5.68 12.41 -10.29
C SER A 106 5.33 13.76 -9.66
N MET A 107 6.24 14.32 -8.86
CA MET A 107 6.14 15.71 -8.44
C MET A 107 6.08 16.60 -9.69
N ILE A 108 5.15 17.55 -9.67
CA ILE A 108 4.83 18.43 -10.80
C ILE A 108 4.78 19.88 -10.30
N ASP A 109 5.26 20.83 -11.08
CA ASP A 109 5.20 22.25 -10.72
C ASP A 109 3.76 22.81 -10.87
N PRO A 110 3.11 23.27 -9.78
CA PRO A 110 1.81 23.94 -9.83
C PRO A 110 1.78 25.18 -10.73
N GLN A 111 2.90 25.90 -10.83
CA GLN A 111 2.95 27.21 -11.51
C GLN A 111 3.15 27.09 -13.02
N THR A 112 3.84 26.05 -13.48
CA THR A 112 4.21 25.91 -14.90
C THR A 112 3.68 24.63 -15.52
N GLU A 113 4.03 23.47 -14.97
CA GLU A 113 3.72 22.17 -15.57
C GLU A 113 2.22 21.83 -15.50
N VAL A 114 1.57 22.12 -14.38
CA VAL A 114 0.10 21.97 -14.23
C VAL A 114 -0.63 22.86 -15.24
N VAL A 115 -0.18 24.12 -15.38
CA VAL A 115 -0.73 25.08 -16.35
C VAL A 115 -0.60 24.56 -17.77
N GLN A 116 0.60 24.06 -18.12
CA GLN A 116 0.86 23.51 -19.44
C GLN A 116 0.00 22.28 -19.73
N ALA A 117 -0.13 21.36 -18.77
CA ALA A 117 -0.92 20.14 -18.93
C ALA A 117 -2.40 20.46 -19.22
N ILE A 118 -2.98 21.41 -18.47
CA ILE A 118 -4.37 21.86 -18.69
C ILE A 118 -4.50 22.61 -20.02
N GLY A 119 -3.52 23.47 -20.35
CA GLY A 119 -3.50 24.27 -21.57
C GLY A 119 -3.45 23.44 -22.87
N ARG A 120 -3.16 22.14 -22.80
CA ARG A 120 -3.21 21.24 -23.98
C ARG A 120 -4.62 20.93 -24.44
N PHE A 121 -5.64 21.09 -23.59
CA PHE A 121 -7.04 20.88 -23.97
C PHE A 121 -7.60 22.16 -24.61
N ARG A 122 -7.57 22.22 -25.95
CA ARG A 122 -7.93 23.43 -26.71
C ARG A 122 -9.38 23.88 -26.50
N ASN A 123 -10.29 22.94 -26.26
CA ASN A 123 -11.71 23.22 -25.98
C ASN A 123 -12.00 23.36 -24.47
N GLY A 124 -10.94 23.44 -23.65
CA GLY A 124 -11.02 23.53 -22.20
C GLY A 124 -11.28 22.19 -21.52
N VAL A 125 -11.44 22.26 -20.21
CA VAL A 125 -11.65 21.11 -19.31
C VAL A 125 -12.85 21.37 -18.41
N ALA A 126 -13.56 20.30 -18.02
CA ALA A 126 -14.78 20.42 -17.22
C ALA A 126 -14.46 20.63 -15.72
N ARG A 127 -13.49 19.88 -15.20
CA ARG A 127 -12.97 19.98 -13.83
C ARG A 127 -11.51 19.58 -13.80
N ILE A 128 -10.79 20.14 -12.83
CA ILE A 128 -9.38 19.83 -12.56
C ILE A 128 -9.29 19.38 -11.11
N HIS A 129 -8.59 18.28 -10.88
CA HIS A 129 -8.27 17.79 -9.55
C HIS A 129 -6.77 17.52 -9.48
N HIS A 130 -6.08 18.03 -8.46
CA HIS A 130 -4.74 17.55 -8.11
C HIS A 130 -4.83 16.73 -6.83
N VAL A 131 -4.41 15.48 -6.90
CA VAL A 131 -4.41 14.56 -5.75
C VAL A 131 -2.97 14.20 -5.43
N THR A 132 -2.55 14.55 -4.23
CA THR A 132 -1.14 14.43 -3.81
C THR A 132 -0.99 14.16 -2.32
N ASN A 133 0.17 13.60 -1.96
CA ASN A 133 0.66 13.48 -0.59
C ASN A 133 1.90 14.37 -0.39
N THR A 134 2.25 14.64 0.86
CA THR A 134 3.43 15.43 1.23
C THR A 134 4.35 14.63 2.12
N CYS A 135 5.64 14.94 2.10
CA CYS A 135 6.65 14.16 2.82
C CYS A 135 7.69 15.08 3.48
N ASN A 136 7.60 15.21 4.81
CA ASN A 136 8.44 16.13 5.58
C ASN A 136 9.93 15.72 5.65
N ILE A 137 10.25 14.47 5.33
CA ILE A 137 11.62 13.93 5.27
C ILE A 137 12.32 14.22 3.94
N LEU A 138 11.66 14.85 2.96
CA LEU A 138 12.30 15.25 1.71
C LEU A 138 13.48 16.21 1.96
N SER A 139 14.67 15.81 1.51
CA SER A 139 15.84 16.69 1.48
C SER A 139 15.69 17.69 0.34
N CYS A 140 15.58 18.96 0.71
CA CYS A 140 15.51 20.09 -0.21
C CYS A 140 16.69 21.01 0.10
N LEU A 141 17.44 21.39 -0.93
CA LEU A 141 18.54 22.34 -0.80
C LEU A 141 18.07 23.76 -1.07
N SER A 142 18.68 24.75 -0.41
CA SER A 142 18.53 26.14 -0.86
C SER A 142 19.25 26.33 -2.19
N ARG A 143 18.90 27.41 -2.90
CA ARG A 143 19.53 27.74 -4.19
C ARG A 143 21.03 27.92 -4.03
N GLU A 144 21.45 28.62 -2.97
CA GLU A 144 22.84 28.92 -2.66
C GLU A 144 23.62 27.62 -2.41
N THR A 145 23.09 26.74 -1.53
CA THR A 145 23.73 25.46 -1.22
C THR A 145 23.81 24.56 -2.45
N LEU A 146 22.75 24.49 -3.28
CA LEU A 146 22.77 23.72 -4.52
C LEU A 146 23.86 24.23 -5.48
N PHE A 147 23.92 25.55 -5.69
CA PHE A 147 24.88 26.15 -6.61
C PHE A 147 26.31 26.01 -6.10
N GLU A 148 26.54 26.11 -4.79
CA GLU A 148 27.83 25.85 -4.17
C GLU A 148 28.26 24.38 -4.35
N GLN A 149 27.34 23.43 -4.16
CA GLN A 149 27.61 22.01 -4.41
C GLN A 149 27.92 21.74 -5.88
N LEU A 150 27.15 22.29 -6.81
CA LEU A 150 27.40 22.13 -8.25
C LEU A 150 28.72 22.78 -8.67
N GLY A 151 29.04 23.96 -8.15
CA GLY A 151 30.32 24.63 -8.40
C GLY A 151 31.50 23.84 -7.84
N SER A 152 31.37 23.27 -6.64
CA SER A 152 32.38 22.41 -6.05
C SER A 152 32.61 21.15 -6.88
N LYS A 153 31.53 20.49 -7.33
CA LYS A 153 31.61 19.32 -8.21
C LYS A 153 32.29 19.66 -9.55
N GLU A 154 32.01 20.82 -10.11
CA GLU A 154 32.66 21.30 -11.34
C GLU A 154 34.16 21.50 -11.17
N ILE A 155 34.58 22.14 -10.07
CA ILE A 155 36.00 22.36 -9.77
C ILE A 155 36.74 21.02 -9.71
N ILE A 156 36.16 20.03 -9.02
CA ILE A 156 36.74 18.69 -8.93
C ILE A 156 36.77 17.99 -10.30
N TYR A 157 35.67 18.06 -11.06
CA TYR A 157 35.60 17.50 -12.41
C TYR A 157 36.69 18.08 -13.31
N ASN A 158 36.87 19.40 -13.31
CA ASN A 158 37.89 20.08 -14.11
C ASN A 158 39.31 19.72 -13.66
N LYS A 159 39.54 19.52 -12.36
CA LYS A 159 40.83 19.04 -11.84
C LYS A 159 41.16 17.63 -12.34
N VAL A 160 40.17 16.73 -12.34
CA VAL A 160 40.33 15.37 -12.87
C VAL A 160 40.59 15.42 -14.38
N ALA A 161 39.80 16.19 -15.12
CA ALA A 161 39.96 16.37 -16.57
C ALA A 161 41.34 16.94 -16.98
N ALA A 162 42.00 17.67 -16.09
CA ALA A 162 43.31 18.26 -16.31
C ALA A 162 44.50 17.36 -15.93
N ILE A 163 44.25 16.12 -15.46
CA ILE A 163 45.33 15.17 -15.14
C ILE A 163 46.10 14.85 -16.44
N PRO A 164 47.43 15.06 -16.47
CA PRO A 164 48.23 14.76 -17.65
C PRO A 164 48.30 13.26 -17.89
N THR A 165 48.22 12.85 -19.15
CA THR A 165 48.28 11.45 -19.58
C THR A 165 49.49 11.25 -20.49
N ALA A 166 50.34 10.27 -20.20
CA ALA A 166 51.57 10.01 -20.95
C ALA A 166 51.35 9.17 -22.22
N ASN A 167 50.25 8.43 -22.30
CA ASN A 167 49.94 7.51 -23.41
C ASN A 167 48.42 7.34 -23.60
N ASP A 168 48.03 6.66 -24.68
CA ASP A 168 46.62 6.43 -25.02
C ASP A 168 45.90 5.52 -24.00
N ILE A 169 46.62 4.66 -23.27
CA ILE A 169 46.04 3.80 -22.23
C ILE A 169 45.61 4.65 -21.04
N GLU A 170 46.47 5.56 -20.58
CA GLU A 170 46.15 6.51 -19.50
C GLU A 170 45.04 7.47 -19.93
N LYS A 171 45.01 7.90 -21.19
CA LYS A 171 43.93 8.72 -21.74
C LYS A 171 42.59 7.99 -21.72
N SER A 172 42.57 6.71 -22.10
CA SER A 172 41.37 5.89 -22.03
C SER A 172 40.89 5.70 -20.58
N ALA A 173 41.81 5.44 -19.65
CA ALA A 173 41.48 5.29 -18.23
C ALA A 173 40.92 6.59 -17.63
N LEU A 174 41.47 7.75 -18.01
CA LEU A 174 40.95 9.05 -17.58
C LEU A 174 39.53 9.30 -18.11
N LEU A 175 39.26 8.99 -19.38
CA LEU A 175 37.92 9.14 -19.96
C LEU A 175 36.88 8.23 -19.28
N GLU A 176 37.27 6.99 -18.94
CA GLU A 176 36.42 6.07 -18.18
C GLU A 176 36.12 6.61 -16.77
N ALA A 177 37.14 7.11 -16.07
CA ALA A 177 36.97 7.74 -14.76
C ALA A 177 36.04 8.96 -14.82
N MET A 178 36.21 9.83 -15.83
CA MET A 178 35.35 11.00 -16.05
C MET A 178 33.90 10.58 -16.37
N ALA A 179 33.70 9.56 -17.20
CA ALA A 179 32.37 9.06 -17.53
C ALA A 179 31.60 8.55 -16.29
N GLY A 180 32.32 8.04 -15.29
CA GLY A 180 31.75 7.63 -14.00
C GLY A 180 31.39 8.77 -13.05
N MET A 181 31.82 10.02 -13.30
CA MET A 181 31.51 11.14 -12.43
C MET A 181 30.07 11.64 -12.63
N ASP A 182 29.33 11.81 -11.54
CA ASP A 182 27.96 12.37 -11.54
C ASP A 182 27.86 13.74 -12.23
N TYR A 183 28.94 14.51 -12.24
CA TYR A 183 28.96 15.86 -12.80
C TYR A 183 28.90 15.88 -14.33
N THR A 184 29.19 14.76 -15.00
CA THR A 184 29.25 14.66 -16.47
C THR A 184 27.94 15.09 -17.15
N ARG A 185 26.79 14.95 -16.49
CA ARG A 185 25.48 15.41 -17.01
C ARG A 185 25.34 16.94 -17.08
N PHE A 186 26.20 17.69 -16.40
CA PHE A 186 26.21 19.16 -16.37
C PHE A 186 27.23 19.76 -17.35
N ILE A 187 27.80 18.94 -18.23
CA ILE A 187 28.79 19.36 -19.22
C ILE A 187 28.17 19.27 -20.64
N THR A 188 28.46 20.24 -21.49
CA THR A 188 28.05 20.24 -22.90
C THR A 188 28.95 19.33 -23.72
N ARG A 189 28.57 19.04 -24.98
CA ARG A 189 29.43 18.30 -25.91
C ARG A 189 30.78 18.97 -26.15
N GLU A 190 30.88 20.27 -25.92
CA GLU A 190 32.11 21.06 -26.03
C GLU A 190 32.98 21.05 -24.76
N GLY A 191 32.59 20.30 -23.73
CA GLY A 191 33.34 20.27 -22.46
C GLY A 191 33.13 21.50 -21.56
N LYS A 192 32.12 22.33 -21.84
CA LYS A 192 31.79 23.53 -21.05
C LYS A 192 30.64 23.27 -20.09
N ARG A 193 30.49 24.12 -19.07
CA ARG A 193 29.33 24.12 -18.18
C ARG A 193 28.02 24.23 -18.98
N ASN A 194 27.06 23.38 -18.64
CA ASN A 194 25.71 23.42 -19.16
C ASN A 194 24.77 24.15 -18.18
N TRP A 195 24.57 25.44 -18.38
CA TRP A 195 23.70 26.28 -17.53
C TRP A 195 22.25 25.83 -17.49
N PHE A 196 21.70 25.33 -18.60
CA PHE A 196 20.34 24.79 -18.63
C PHE A 196 20.16 23.62 -17.66
N MET A 197 21.18 22.76 -17.52
CA MET A 197 21.11 21.63 -16.58
C MET A 197 21.23 22.08 -15.13
N TRP A 198 21.92 23.20 -14.86
CA TRP A 198 21.96 23.80 -13.52
C TRP A 198 20.60 24.38 -13.15
N ASP A 199 19.98 25.13 -14.07
CA ASP A 199 18.64 25.69 -13.85
C ASP A 199 17.59 24.58 -13.67
N ASN A 200 17.66 23.51 -14.47
CA ASN A 200 16.81 22.33 -14.28
C ASN A 200 17.01 21.67 -12.91
N ALA A 201 18.25 21.56 -12.44
CA ALA A 201 18.52 21.00 -11.11
C ALA A 201 17.94 21.88 -9.99
N TRP A 202 17.94 23.20 -10.17
CA TRP A 202 17.28 24.10 -9.23
C TRP A 202 15.76 23.96 -9.27
N GLU A 203 15.20 23.86 -10.47
CA GLU A 203 13.75 23.66 -10.65
C GLU A 203 13.29 22.36 -9.99
N ASP A 204 14.05 21.27 -10.12
CA ASP A 204 13.79 19.99 -9.43
C ASP A 204 13.78 20.15 -7.89
N GLU A 205 14.72 20.92 -7.31
CA GLU A 205 14.75 21.19 -5.86
C GLU A 205 13.58 22.08 -5.43
N LYS A 206 13.22 23.09 -6.23
CA LYS A 206 12.07 23.97 -5.99
C LYS A 206 10.76 23.17 -5.98
N ILE A 207 10.55 22.32 -7.00
CA ILE A 207 9.38 21.44 -7.09
C ILE A 207 9.33 20.53 -5.86
N ARG A 208 10.45 19.91 -5.49
CA ARG A 208 10.51 19.05 -4.29
C ARG A 208 10.13 19.80 -3.01
N ALA A 209 10.54 21.05 -2.88
CA ALA A 209 10.22 21.88 -1.72
C ALA A 209 8.70 22.11 -1.57
N TYR A 210 7.96 22.24 -2.67
CA TYR A 210 6.49 22.37 -2.61
C TYR A 210 5.82 21.16 -1.94
N TYR A 211 6.31 19.95 -2.19
CA TYR A 211 5.71 18.72 -1.66
C TYR A 211 6.23 18.31 -0.26
N LYS A 212 7.06 19.15 0.38
CA LYS A 212 7.58 18.84 1.71
C LYS A 212 6.52 18.95 2.79
N TYR A 213 5.68 19.98 2.72
CA TYR A 213 4.61 20.25 3.69
C TYR A 213 3.32 20.66 2.98
N PRO A 214 2.12 20.40 3.55
CA PRO A 214 0.85 20.81 2.98
C PRO A 214 0.77 22.33 2.70
N ASP A 215 1.26 23.14 3.62
CA ASP A 215 1.23 24.61 3.46
C ASP A 215 2.11 25.10 2.30
N ALA A 216 3.20 24.38 1.99
CA ALA A 216 4.12 24.75 0.92
C ALA A 216 3.49 24.54 -0.47
N ILE A 217 2.75 23.45 -0.67
CA ILE A 217 2.02 23.21 -1.91
C ILE A 217 0.79 24.13 -2.02
N GLU A 218 0.13 24.43 -0.90
CA GLU A 218 -0.94 25.43 -0.87
C GLU A 218 -0.45 26.79 -1.34
N ALA A 219 0.66 27.28 -0.77
CA ALA A 219 1.27 28.54 -1.17
C ALA A 219 1.69 28.54 -2.66
N ALA A 220 2.18 27.41 -3.18
CA ALA A 220 2.53 27.26 -4.58
C ALA A 220 1.30 27.44 -5.50
N TYR A 221 0.14 26.93 -5.09
CA TYR A 221 -1.12 27.10 -5.83
C TYR A 221 -1.76 28.48 -5.66
N GLN A 222 -1.57 29.17 -4.54
CA GLN A 222 -2.09 30.53 -4.34
C GLN A 222 -1.53 31.54 -5.36
N THR A 223 -0.31 31.29 -5.84
CA THR A 223 0.38 32.13 -6.83
C THR A 223 0.24 31.61 -8.26
N ALA A 224 -0.36 30.42 -8.43
CA ALA A 224 -0.66 29.86 -9.74
C ALA A 224 -1.85 30.61 -10.39
N PRO A 225 -2.03 30.53 -11.72
CA PRO A 225 -3.14 31.19 -12.41
C PRO A 225 -4.53 30.56 -12.15
N PHE A 226 -4.65 29.71 -11.12
CA PHE A 226 -5.85 28.94 -10.80
C PHE A 226 -6.39 29.33 -9.42
N HIS A 227 -7.72 29.36 -9.30
CA HIS A 227 -8.37 29.38 -7.99
C HIS A 227 -8.59 27.93 -7.54
N VAL A 228 -7.93 27.53 -6.45
CA VAL A 228 -7.93 26.14 -5.98
C VAL A 228 -8.65 26.06 -4.64
N ASN A 229 -9.52 25.06 -4.49
CA ASN A 229 -10.09 24.70 -3.20
C ASN A 229 -9.34 23.48 -2.66
N ILE A 230 -8.64 23.65 -1.54
CA ILE A 230 -7.85 22.60 -0.92
C ILE A 230 -8.72 21.86 0.09
N VAL A 231 -8.81 20.54 -0.08
CA VAL A 231 -9.59 19.68 0.80
C VAL A 231 -8.65 18.69 1.47
N PRO A 232 -8.33 18.89 2.77
CA PRO A 232 -7.45 18.00 3.51
C PRO A 232 -7.94 16.56 3.51
N TYR A 233 -6.99 15.67 3.26
CA TYR A 233 -7.25 14.25 3.13
C TYR A 233 -6.51 13.40 4.20
N GLU A 234 -6.87 13.50 5.48
CA GLU A 234 -6.48 12.65 6.65
C GLU A 234 -7.03 11.20 6.76
N GLN A 235 -6.15 10.20 6.82
CA GLN A 235 -6.52 8.81 7.12
C GLN A 235 -5.82 8.27 8.36
N PRO A 236 -6.44 7.31 9.07
CA PRO A 236 -5.77 6.62 10.18
C PRO A 236 -4.52 5.86 9.74
N VAL A 237 -4.50 5.37 8.49
CA VAL A 237 -3.34 4.70 7.87
C VAL A 237 -2.84 5.56 6.73
N SER A 238 -1.58 5.99 6.83
CA SER A 238 -0.90 6.87 5.89
C SER A 238 -0.20 6.12 4.75
N ASP A 239 0.29 6.84 3.74
CA ASP A 239 1.18 6.26 2.72
C ASP A 239 2.54 5.84 3.29
N GLU A 240 2.99 6.49 4.36
CA GLU A 240 4.19 6.08 5.09
C GLU A 240 4.00 4.72 5.77
N ASP A 241 2.86 4.51 6.44
CA ASP A 241 2.49 3.21 7.02
C ASP A 241 2.48 2.11 5.95
N ARG A 242 2.00 2.41 4.74
CA ARG A 242 2.02 1.47 3.61
C ARG A 242 3.44 1.16 3.14
N LEU A 243 4.30 2.16 3.04
CA LEU A 243 5.71 1.98 2.71
C LEU A 243 6.40 1.09 3.75
N ARG A 244 6.12 1.30 5.05
CA ARG A 244 6.60 0.45 6.14
C ARG A 244 6.15 -1.00 5.97
N ARG A 245 4.89 -1.27 5.58
CA ARG A 245 4.44 -2.64 5.27
C ARG A 245 5.24 -3.28 4.14
N LYS A 246 5.45 -2.55 3.04
CA LYS A 246 6.24 -3.05 1.90
C LYS A 246 7.68 -3.35 2.30
N GLN A 247 8.31 -2.45 3.06
CA GLN A 247 9.66 -2.64 3.58
C GLN A 247 9.73 -3.83 4.56
N ALA A 248 8.74 -3.97 5.45
CA ALA A 248 8.65 -5.07 6.38
C ALA A 248 8.47 -6.42 5.66
N LYS A 249 7.66 -6.47 4.59
CA LYS A 249 7.49 -7.64 3.72
C LYS A 249 8.80 -8.12 3.11
N LEU A 250 9.70 -7.19 2.76
CA LEU A 250 11.04 -7.51 2.23
C LEU A 250 11.97 -8.06 3.31
N LYS A 251 11.80 -7.64 4.56
CA LYS A 251 12.63 -8.09 5.69
C LYS A 251 12.20 -9.47 6.20
N SER A 252 10.94 -9.62 6.59
CA SER A 252 10.36 -10.92 6.96
C SER A 252 8.85 -10.89 7.07
N THR A 253 8.22 -12.05 6.90
CA THR A 253 6.78 -12.25 7.13
C THR A 253 6.36 -11.86 8.56
N LYS A 254 7.23 -12.05 9.56
CA LYS A 254 6.97 -11.69 10.95
C LYS A 254 6.88 -10.18 11.15
N GLU A 255 7.80 -9.43 10.54
CA GLU A 255 7.78 -7.97 10.60
C GLU A 255 6.59 -7.39 9.85
N LEU A 256 6.23 -7.97 8.70
CA LEU A 256 5.01 -7.62 7.99
C LEU A 256 3.79 -7.75 8.91
N TRP A 257 3.63 -8.87 9.59
CA TRP A 257 2.49 -9.07 10.50
C TRP A 257 2.50 -8.13 11.69
N ARG A 258 3.66 -7.84 12.27
CA ARG A 258 3.76 -6.83 13.33
C ARG A 258 3.26 -5.47 12.85
N GLU A 259 3.70 -5.04 11.67
CA GLU A 259 3.29 -3.76 11.09
C GLU A 259 1.78 -3.75 10.76
N VAL A 260 1.25 -4.85 10.21
CA VAL A 260 -0.18 -5.02 9.93
C VAL A 260 -1.02 -4.92 11.21
N ILE A 261 -0.62 -5.58 12.30
CA ILE A 261 -1.35 -5.49 13.59
C ILE A 261 -1.30 -4.07 14.15
N GLY A 262 -0.15 -3.40 14.11
CA GLY A 262 -0.04 -2.01 14.59
C GLY A 262 -0.96 -1.06 13.82
N GLN A 263 -1.12 -1.28 12.51
CA GLN A 263 -2.04 -0.49 11.69
C GLN A 263 -3.52 -0.86 11.90
N LEU A 264 -3.82 -2.12 12.21
CA LEU A 264 -5.15 -2.54 12.64
C LEU A 264 -5.56 -1.87 13.95
N ASP A 265 -4.65 -1.76 14.90
CA ASP A 265 -4.89 -1.04 16.15
C ASP A 265 -5.15 0.44 15.89
N LYS A 266 -4.39 1.09 15.00
CA LYS A 266 -4.68 2.48 14.58
C LYS A 266 -6.07 2.63 13.95
N LEU A 267 -6.46 1.72 13.05
CA LEU A 267 -7.77 1.73 12.41
C LEU A 267 -8.91 1.55 13.42
N LYS A 268 -8.79 0.58 14.33
CA LYS A 268 -9.80 0.35 15.37
C LYS A 268 -9.82 1.46 16.43
N ALA A 269 -8.68 2.08 16.73
CA ALA A 269 -8.65 3.24 17.62
C ALA A 269 -9.37 4.45 17.02
N ALA A 270 -9.22 4.67 15.70
CA ALA A 270 -9.93 5.74 15.00
C ALA A 270 -11.43 5.47 14.86
N ASN A 271 -11.82 4.20 14.62
CA ASN A 271 -13.21 3.79 14.62
C ASN A 271 -13.35 2.32 15.07
N PRO A 272 -13.82 2.07 16.32
CA PRO A 272 -13.92 0.71 16.86
C PRO A 272 -14.88 -0.20 16.09
N ASN A 273 -15.89 0.38 15.44
CA ASN A 273 -16.92 -0.34 14.68
C ASN A 273 -16.55 -0.45 13.19
N THR A 274 -15.26 -0.32 12.85
CA THR A 274 -14.83 -0.46 11.46
C THR A 274 -15.03 -1.90 10.99
N GLU A 275 -15.85 -2.06 9.96
CA GLU A 275 -16.12 -3.36 9.35
C GLU A 275 -14.85 -4.02 8.82
N PRO A 276 -14.68 -5.35 8.98
CA PRO A 276 -13.53 -6.08 8.45
C PRO A 276 -13.33 -5.91 6.94
N SER A 277 -14.41 -5.72 6.18
CA SER A 277 -14.37 -5.45 4.74
C SER A 277 -13.64 -4.14 4.42
N TYR A 278 -13.93 -3.05 5.15
CA TYR A 278 -13.24 -1.77 4.99
C TYR A 278 -11.75 -1.87 5.33
N ILE A 279 -11.43 -2.64 6.38
CA ILE A 279 -10.04 -2.89 6.78
C ILE A 279 -9.28 -3.66 5.70
N LEU A 280 -9.92 -4.63 5.06
CA LEU A 280 -9.33 -5.41 3.97
C LEU A 280 -9.11 -4.58 2.71
N GLU A 281 -10.01 -3.64 2.41
CA GLU A 281 -9.78 -2.67 1.34
C GLU A 281 -8.55 -1.78 1.60
N GLU A 282 -8.28 -1.42 2.87
CA GLU A 282 -7.14 -0.57 3.24
C GLU A 282 -5.79 -1.31 3.35
N LEU A 283 -5.83 -2.56 3.83
CA LEU A 283 -4.63 -3.37 4.07
C LEU A 283 -4.29 -4.34 2.93
N GLY A 284 -5.29 -4.72 2.13
CA GLY A 284 -5.20 -5.69 1.05
C GLY A 284 -5.62 -7.11 1.46
N GLU A 285 -6.12 -7.89 0.49
CA GLU A 285 -6.57 -9.28 0.67
C GLU A 285 -5.49 -10.20 1.26
N GLU A 286 -4.22 -9.90 1.00
CA GLU A 286 -3.08 -10.62 1.58
C GLU A 286 -3.04 -10.56 3.12
N CYS A 287 -3.72 -9.58 3.72
CA CYS A 287 -3.83 -9.42 5.17
C CYS A 287 -5.08 -10.10 5.77
N ALA A 288 -5.92 -10.77 4.97
CA ALA A 288 -7.20 -11.36 5.41
C ALA A 288 -7.11 -12.25 6.65
N THR A 289 -6.08 -13.09 6.73
CA THR A 289 -5.88 -13.94 7.91
C THR A 289 -5.56 -13.13 9.16
N MET A 290 -4.79 -12.05 9.06
CA MET A 290 -4.45 -11.20 10.20
C MET A 290 -5.61 -10.32 10.66
N VAL A 291 -6.42 -9.81 9.73
CA VAL A 291 -7.65 -9.07 10.08
C VAL A 291 -8.62 -9.96 10.87
N ARG A 292 -8.80 -11.21 10.42
CA ARG A 292 -9.58 -12.22 11.13
C ARG A 292 -8.96 -12.55 12.50
N ALA A 293 -7.65 -12.80 12.53
CA ALA A 293 -6.93 -13.07 13.77
C ALA A 293 -7.10 -11.95 14.80
N HIS A 294 -6.98 -10.69 14.38
CA HIS A 294 -7.12 -9.53 15.25
C HIS A 294 -8.53 -9.40 15.82
N THR A 295 -9.54 -9.73 15.00
CA THR A 295 -10.95 -9.65 15.40
C THR A 295 -11.33 -10.75 16.39
N ILE A 296 -10.79 -11.97 16.22
CA ILE A 296 -11.15 -13.14 17.03
C ILE A 296 -10.24 -13.27 18.27
N LEU A 297 -8.91 -13.12 18.10
CA LEU A 297 -7.92 -13.36 19.15
C LEU A 297 -7.50 -12.09 19.90
N GLY A 298 -7.57 -10.93 19.21
CA GLY A 298 -7.04 -9.66 19.72
C GLY A 298 -5.51 -9.51 19.61
N ALA A 299 -5.04 -8.27 19.57
CA ALA A 299 -3.62 -7.94 19.36
C ALA A 299 -2.67 -8.59 20.39
N LYS A 300 -3.04 -8.55 21.69
CA LYS A 300 -2.22 -9.13 22.78
C LYS A 300 -1.97 -10.63 22.61
N ARG A 301 -2.98 -11.38 22.14
CA ARG A 301 -2.84 -12.82 21.92
C ARG A 301 -1.94 -13.09 20.72
N ILE A 302 -2.06 -12.31 19.66
CA ILE A 302 -1.22 -12.42 18.46
C ILE A 302 0.25 -12.12 18.78
N GLU A 303 0.49 -11.12 19.61
CA GLU A 303 1.82 -10.78 20.10
C GLU A 303 2.42 -11.92 20.93
N ALA A 304 1.64 -12.53 21.84
CA ALA A 304 2.07 -13.70 22.61
C ALA A 304 2.38 -14.92 21.74
N LEU A 305 1.71 -15.06 20.59
CA LEU A 305 1.99 -16.09 19.59
C LEU A 305 3.22 -15.74 18.72
N GLY A 306 3.86 -14.59 18.95
CA GLY A 306 5.10 -14.17 18.32
C GLY A 306 4.93 -13.78 16.85
N TYR A 307 3.72 -13.40 16.42
CA TYR A 307 3.39 -13.09 15.02
C TYR A 307 3.70 -14.25 14.04
N ASP A 308 3.67 -15.49 14.54
CA ASP A 308 3.88 -16.70 13.73
C ASP A 308 2.55 -17.13 13.08
N ARG A 309 2.53 -17.13 11.75
CA ARG A 309 1.35 -17.48 10.96
C ARG A 309 0.77 -18.85 11.33
N ARG A 310 1.59 -19.89 11.49
CA ARG A 310 1.11 -21.25 11.77
C ARG A 310 0.47 -21.32 13.16
N ARG A 311 1.08 -20.65 14.14
CA ARG A 311 0.54 -20.60 15.51
C ARG A 311 -0.76 -19.80 15.60
N ILE A 312 -0.87 -18.73 14.82
CA ILE A 312 -2.07 -17.91 14.72
C ILE A 312 -3.20 -18.69 14.03
N GLU A 313 -2.93 -19.35 12.90
CA GLU A 313 -3.91 -20.19 12.20
C GLU A 313 -4.39 -21.36 13.09
N ALA A 314 -3.47 -22.03 13.81
CA ALA A 314 -3.84 -23.07 14.77
C ALA A 314 -4.70 -22.53 15.94
N ALA A 315 -4.39 -21.33 16.44
CA ALA A 315 -5.18 -20.68 17.48
C ALA A 315 -6.57 -20.27 16.98
N LEU A 316 -6.70 -19.84 15.72
CA LEU A 316 -7.97 -19.55 15.09
C LEU A 316 -8.83 -20.81 14.94
N GLY A 317 -8.24 -21.87 14.39
CA GLY A 317 -8.92 -23.17 14.25
C GLY A 317 -9.43 -23.68 15.60
N SER A 318 -8.61 -23.61 16.65
CA SER A 318 -9.05 -24.01 17.99
C SER A 318 -10.22 -23.18 18.53
N VAL A 319 -10.30 -21.88 18.21
CA VAL A 319 -11.43 -21.04 18.64
C VAL A 319 -12.69 -21.36 17.85
N GLU A 320 -12.59 -21.56 16.53
CA GLU A 320 -13.70 -21.96 15.67
C GLU A 320 -14.23 -23.35 16.05
N GLU A 321 -13.33 -24.32 16.25
CA GLU A 321 -13.67 -25.64 16.78
C GLU A 321 -14.35 -25.55 18.14
N ASN A 322 -13.81 -24.76 19.07
CA ASN A 322 -14.43 -24.58 20.39
C ASN A 322 -15.82 -23.93 20.29
N GLN A 323 -16.05 -22.95 19.41
CA GLN A 323 -17.36 -22.34 19.20
C GLN A 323 -18.39 -23.33 18.64
N LEU A 324 -17.98 -24.17 17.69
CA LEU A 324 -18.85 -25.23 17.15
C LEU A 324 -19.16 -26.28 18.21
N LEU A 325 -18.14 -26.70 18.97
CA LEU A 325 -18.28 -27.64 20.07
C LEU A 325 -19.15 -27.08 21.18
N THR A 326 -19.10 -25.77 21.47
CA THR A 326 -19.95 -25.13 22.51
C THR A 326 -21.19 -24.44 21.93
N SER A 327 -21.64 -24.82 20.74
CA SER A 327 -22.91 -24.32 20.20
C SER A 327 -24.11 -24.65 21.11
N GLU A 328 -25.18 -23.88 21.05
CA GLU A 328 -26.36 -24.03 21.93
C GLU A 328 -26.94 -25.45 21.89
N LYS A 329 -26.98 -26.06 20.69
CA LYS A 329 -27.42 -27.45 20.48
C LYS A 329 -26.51 -28.47 21.17
N MET A 330 -25.19 -28.28 21.08
CA MET A 330 -24.21 -29.11 21.76
C MET A 330 -24.32 -28.96 23.28
N GLN A 331 -24.47 -27.74 23.78
CA GLN A 331 -24.65 -27.47 25.20
C GLN A 331 -25.92 -28.15 25.75
N GLN A 332 -27.05 -28.06 25.04
CA GLN A 332 -28.29 -28.73 25.42
C GLN A 332 -28.16 -30.26 25.43
N ALA A 333 -27.53 -30.84 24.40
CA ALA A 333 -27.31 -32.29 24.33
C ALA A 333 -26.40 -32.79 25.47
N VAL A 334 -25.30 -32.09 25.74
CA VAL A 334 -24.34 -32.44 26.81
C VAL A 334 -24.98 -32.27 28.19
N TYR A 335 -25.73 -31.19 28.44
CA TYR A 335 -26.42 -30.96 29.72
C TYR A 335 -27.68 -31.80 29.92
N GLY A 336 -28.26 -32.35 28.85
CA GLY A 336 -29.35 -33.33 28.94
C GLY A 336 -28.86 -34.74 29.30
N ARG A 337 -27.59 -35.06 29.00
CA ARG A 337 -26.99 -36.38 29.28
C ARG A 337 -26.22 -36.42 30.60
N PHE A 338 -25.53 -35.34 30.98
CA PHE A 338 -24.71 -35.26 32.18
C PHE A 338 -25.19 -34.15 33.12
N HIS A 339 -25.18 -34.44 34.42
CA HIS A 339 -25.62 -33.53 35.48
C HIS A 339 -24.47 -33.20 36.43
N THR A 340 -24.62 -32.11 37.18
CA THR A 340 -23.70 -31.73 38.25
C THR A 340 -23.63 -32.86 39.29
N ASP A 341 -22.42 -33.13 39.79
CA ASP A 341 -22.05 -34.25 40.69
C ASP A 341 -22.11 -35.67 40.08
N ASP A 342 -22.42 -35.81 38.79
CA ASP A 342 -22.33 -37.11 38.12
C ASP A 342 -20.88 -37.64 38.13
N ILE A 343 -20.73 -38.94 38.38
CA ILE A 343 -19.46 -39.65 38.27
C ILE A 343 -19.53 -40.68 37.14
N VAL A 344 -18.94 -40.33 36.00
CA VAL A 344 -19.01 -41.13 34.77
C VAL A 344 -17.62 -41.60 34.35
N PRO A 345 -17.45 -42.87 33.95
CA PRO A 345 -16.19 -43.38 33.40
C PRO A 345 -15.72 -42.58 32.19
N VAL A 346 -14.41 -42.30 32.12
CA VAL A 346 -13.80 -41.50 31.03
C VAL A 346 -14.12 -42.07 29.64
N ASN A 347 -14.18 -43.40 29.52
CA ASN A 347 -14.47 -44.07 28.25
C ASN A 347 -15.88 -43.79 27.74
N GLU A 348 -16.87 -43.74 28.65
CA GLU A 348 -18.27 -43.47 28.31
C GLU A 348 -18.46 -42.01 27.88
N VAL A 349 -17.86 -41.08 28.63
CA VAL A 349 -17.85 -39.65 28.29
C VAL A 349 -17.23 -39.42 26.91
N ASN A 350 -16.06 -40.02 26.65
CA ASN A 350 -15.37 -39.87 25.37
C ASN A 350 -16.14 -40.50 24.21
N ALA A 351 -16.78 -41.66 24.42
CA ALA A 351 -17.60 -42.30 23.38
C ALA A 351 -18.82 -41.47 23.02
N TYR A 352 -19.54 -40.95 24.03
CA TYR A 352 -20.69 -40.09 23.83
C TYR A 352 -20.33 -38.79 23.09
N MET A 353 -19.26 -38.11 23.53
CA MET A 353 -18.80 -36.89 22.88
C MET A 353 -18.34 -37.13 21.43
N ARG A 354 -17.68 -38.26 21.12
CA ARG A 354 -17.34 -38.61 19.73
C ARG A 354 -18.56 -38.80 18.86
N GLN A 355 -19.57 -39.50 19.37
CA GLN A 355 -20.81 -39.73 18.65
C GLN A 355 -21.53 -38.41 18.39
N LEU A 356 -21.65 -37.56 19.42
CA LEU A 356 -22.30 -36.26 19.32
C LEU A 356 -21.63 -35.32 18.29
N ILE A 357 -20.29 -35.29 18.28
CA ILE A 357 -19.49 -34.53 17.29
C ILE A 357 -19.72 -35.04 15.87
N SER A 358 -19.74 -36.37 15.69
CA SER A 358 -20.01 -37.02 14.41
C SER A 358 -21.42 -36.73 13.91
N ASP A 359 -22.43 -36.82 14.79
CA ASP A 359 -23.83 -36.62 14.44
C ASP A 359 -24.13 -35.18 14.02
N HIS A 360 -23.38 -34.20 14.55
CA HIS A 360 -23.50 -32.78 14.19
C HIS A 360 -22.58 -32.36 13.03
N GLY A 361 -21.83 -33.30 12.44
CA GLY A 361 -20.95 -33.03 11.29
C GLY A 361 -19.81 -32.04 11.57
N ILE A 362 -19.37 -31.94 12.84
CA ILE A 362 -18.31 -31.01 13.23
C ILE A 362 -16.95 -31.62 12.81
N PRO A 363 -16.16 -30.93 11.97
CA PRO A 363 -14.84 -31.42 11.57
C PRO A 363 -13.87 -31.31 12.75
N PHE A 364 -13.73 -32.40 13.52
CA PHE A 364 -12.84 -32.48 14.68
C PHE A 364 -11.77 -33.54 14.45
N GLU A 365 -10.54 -33.10 14.15
CA GLU A 365 -9.38 -33.99 13.93
C GLU A 365 -8.66 -34.35 15.25
N GLY A 366 -9.07 -33.76 16.37
CA GLY A 366 -8.49 -33.96 17.69
C GLY A 366 -8.91 -35.26 18.37
N ARG A 367 -8.18 -35.64 19.43
CA ARG A 367 -8.62 -36.71 20.34
C ARG A 367 -9.62 -36.13 21.32
N VAL A 368 -10.82 -36.71 21.39
CA VAL A 368 -11.77 -36.38 22.47
C VAL A 368 -11.13 -36.76 23.80
N ASP A 369 -10.81 -35.74 24.59
CA ASP A 369 -10.12 -35.83 25.87
C ASP A 369 -10.77 -34.90 26.90
N ARG A 370 -10.16 -34.81 28.09
CA ARG A 370 -10.65 -33.96 29.20
C ARG A 370 -10.89 -32.51 28.78
N LYS A 371 -10.14 -31.97 27.81
CA LYS A 371 -10.27 -30.57 27.40
C LYS A 371 -11.61 -30.33 26.72
N VAL A 372 -12.08 -31.28 25.92
CA VAL A 372 -13.36 -31.17 25.18
C VAL A 372 -14.54 -31.15 26.15
N ILE A 373 -14.61 -32.08 27.10
CA ILE A 373 -15.69 -32.09 28.10
C ILE A 373 -15.53 -30.96 29.13
N GLY A 374 -14.28 -30.52 29.36
CA GLY A 374 -13.94 -29.37 30.20
C GLY A 374 -14.35 -28.02 29.62
N LEU A 375 -14.83 -27.97 28.37
CA LEU A 375 -15.50 -26.79 27.82
C LEU A 375 -16.87 -26.57 28.50
N PHE A 376 -17.58 -27.64 28.89
CA PHE A 376 -18.96 -27.57 29.39
C PHE A 376 -19.09 -27.59 30.91
N PHE A 377 -18.17 -28.28 31.60
CA PHE A 377 -18.19 -28.46 33.06
C PHE A 377 -16.81 -28.20 33.67
N GLU A 378 -16.79 -27.82 34.94
CA GLU A 378 -15.61 -28.03 35.79
C GLU A 378 -15.44 -29.52 36.08
N LEU A 379 -14.23 -30.06 36.02
CA LEU A 379 -14.01 -31.51 36.09
C LEU A 379 -12.97 -31.87 37.14
N GLU A 380 -13.33 -32.80 38.03
CA GLU A 380 -12.42 -33.44 38.98
C GLU A 380 -12.12 -34.89 38.54
N GLU A 381 -10.85 -35.30 38.64
CA GLU A 381 -10.46 -36.69 38.37
C GLU A 381 -10.73 -37.57 39.58
N CYS A 382 -11.51 -38.63 39.37
CA CYS A 382 -11.81 -39.62 40.40
C CYS A 382 -11.67 -41.04 39.84
N LYS A 383 -11.73 -42.04 40.71
CA LYS A 383 -11.74 -43.45 40.33
C LYS A 383 -13.08 -44.06 40.71
N LYS A 384 -13.74 -44.71 39.77
CA LYS A 384 -14.96 -45.50 40.00
C LYS A 384 -14.67 -46.94 39.58
N ASN A 385 -14.81 -47.90 40.50
CA ASN A 385 -14.51 -49.33 40.27
C ASN A 385 -13.13 -49.56 39.61
N GLN A 386 -12.07 -48.96 40.16
CA GLN A 386 -10.68 -49.02 39.66
C GLN A 386 -10.43 -48.40 38.26
N ALA A 387 -11.46 -47.92 37.56
CA ALA A 387 -11.34 -47.20 36.29
C ALA A 387 -11.30 -45.67 36.50
N ARG A 388 -10.63 -44.94 35.60
CA ARG A 388 -10.61 -43.47 35.60
C ARG A 388 -12.03 -42.96 35.28
N ALA A 389 -12.53 -42.03 36.10
CA ALA A 389 -13.82 -41.39 35.96
C ALA A 389 -13.68 -39.86 36.11
N PHE A 390 -14.61 -39.13 35.51
CA PHE A 390 -14.76 -37.70 35.73
C PHE A 390 -15.93 -37.45 36.68
N LYS A 391 -15.69 -36.61 37.70
CA LYS A 391 -16.75 -36.01 38.49
C LYS A 391 -17.08 -34.65 37.86
N PHE A 392 -18.33 -34.47 37.47
CA PHE A 392 -18.83 -33.24 36.85
C PHE A 392 -19.14 -32.20 37.93
N GLY A 393 -18.46 -31.07 37.89
CA GLY A 393 -18.68 -29.91 38.77
C GLY A 393 -19.65 -28.91 38.17
N LYS A 394 -19.44 -27.61 38.43
CA LYS A 394 -20.34 -26.56 37.95
C LYS A 394 -20.40 -26.51 36.41
N LYS A 395 -21.61 -26.30 35.87
CA LYS A 395 -21.81 -25.97 34.45
C LYS A 395 -21.14 -24.63 34.13
N LYS A 396 -20.42 -24.57 33.02
CA LYS A 396 -19.73 -23.35 32.55
C LYS A 396 -20.62 -22.41 31.74
N TYR A 397 -21.73 -22.91 31.23
CA TYR A 397 -22.74 -22.14 30.53
C TYR A 397 -24.06 -22.29 31.29
N GLU A 398 -24.66 -21.16 31.67
CA GLU A 398 -26.00 -21.07 32.25
C GLU A 398 -26.91 -20.49 31.17
N PHE A 399 -28.10 -21.08 31.01
CA PHE A 399 -29.11 -20.65 30.04
C PHE A 399 -30.10 -19.68 30.65
#